data_AF-A0A3A4JHM9-F1
#
_entry.id   AF-A0A3A4JHM9-F1
#
_cell.length_a   1.000
_cell.length_b   1.000
_cell.length_c   1.000
_cell.angle_alpha   90.00
_cell.angle_beta   90.00
_cell.angle_gamma   90.00
#
_symmetry.space_group_name_H-M   'P 1'
#
loop_
_entity.id
_entity.type
_entity.pdbx_description
1 polymer ?
#
loop_
_entity_poly.entity_id
_entity_poly.type
_entity_poly.pdbx_seq_one_letter_code
_entity_poly.pdbx_strand_id
1 'polypeptide(L)'
;MRAARRTGRRRKMWKAVDMSVKTKKLVFELRTVLTEQATLMDDLLAILAAERQCLLTSRSDTLASLNKQKEVLVLQHSYLDAACHKITERLAAEIDLEQRSPNLSALIERLEPETAAPLLELQGRLRTQAAKVQEISAGNRKLIEAALAAIAGAAAALEKASRAGRIYTANGAVSEEISKMSLMYGIV
;
A
#
# COMPACT_ATOMS: atom_id res chain seq x y z
N MET A 1 40.78 4.50 -30.43
CA MET A 1 40.84 3.10 -29.94
C MET A 1 40.08 2.96 -28.62
N ARG A 2 38.79 2.60 -28.62
CA ARG A 2 38.10 2.04 -27.45
C ARG A 2 37.12 0.97 -27.91
N ALA A 3 37.31 -0.23 -27.37
CA ALA A 3 36.78 -1.48 -27.87
C ALA A 3 35.27 -1.64 -27.60
N ALA A 4 34.54 -1.95 -28.68
CA ALA A 4 33.16 -2.41 -28.64
C ALA A 4 33.08 -3.77 -27.95
N ARG A 5 32.56 -3.81 -26.72
CA ARG A 5 32.23 -5.06 -26.02
C ARG A 5 30.98 -5.65 -26.66
N ARG A 6 31.21 -6.60 -27.57
CA ARG A 6 30.21 -7.53 -28.10
C ARG A 6 29.63 -8.35 -26.95
N THR A 7 28.51 -7.92 -26.38
CA THR A 7 27.65 -8.79 -25.56
C THR A 7 27.01 -9.81 -26.49
N GLY A 8 27.70 -10.95 -26.66
CA GLY A 8 27.15 -12.14 -27.28
C GLY A 8 26.02 -12.69 -26.41
N ARG A 9 24.80 -12.18 -26.60
CA ARG A 9 23.59 -12.88 -26.18
C ARG A 9 23.52 -14.16 -27.00
N ARG A 10 24.06 -15.24 -26.44
CA ARG A 10 23.76 -16.61 -26.85
C ARG A 10 22.23 -16.72 -26.90
N ARG A 11 21.65 -16.62 -28.10
CA ARG A 11 20.33 -17.17 -28.41
C ARG A 11 20.45 -18.66 -28.10
N LYS A 12 20.17 -19.05 -26.85
CA LYS A 12 19.89 -20.45 -26.53
C LYS A 12 18.76 -20.84 -27.48
N MET A 13 19.02 -21.78 -28.39
CA MET A 13 17.97 -22.39 -29.19
C MET A 13 16.99 -23.00 -28.21
N TRP A 14 15.83 -22.36 -28.09
CA TRP A 14 14.72 -22.86 -27.30
C TRP A 14 14.18 -24.07 -28.05
N LYS A 15 14.47 -25.28 -27.58
CA LYS A 15 13.58 -26.39 -27.86
C LYS A 15 12.31 -26.06 -27.10
N ALA A 16 11.22 -25.76 -27.81
CA ALA A 16 9.90 -25.65 -27.21
C ALA A 16 9.68 -26.97 -26.44
N VAL A 17 9.58 -26.86 -25.12
CA VAL A 17 9.21 -28.00 -24.30
C VAL A 17 7.74 -28.20 -24.58
N ASP A 18 7.42 -29.25 -25.35
CA ASP A 18 6.04 -29.61 -25.65
C ASP A 18 5.30 -29.74 -24.31
N MET A 19 4.43 -28.78 -24.01
CA MET A 19 3.92 -28.64 -22.66
C MET A 19 2.96 -29.78 -22.34
N SER A 20 3.29 -30.53 -21.29
CA SER A 20 2.40 -31.53 -20.70
C SER A 20 1.03 -30.90 -20.39
N VAL A 21 -0.03 -31.71 -20.51
CA VAL A 21 -1.41 -31.32 -20.14
C VAL A 21 -1.45 -30.77 -18.71
N LYS A 22 -0.60 -31.33 -17.83
CA LYS A 22 -0.46 -30.89 -16.44
C LYS A 22 0.13 -29.48 -16.33
N THR A 23 1.18 -29.17 -17.10
CA THR A 23 1.77 -27.83 -17.19
C THR A 23 0.74 -26.81 -17.67
N LYS A 24 0.00 -27.13 -18.74
CA LYS A 24 -1.06 -26.27 -19.29
C LYS A 24 -2.12 -25.95 -18.23
N LYS A 25 -2.54 -26.95 -17.45
CA LYS A 25 -3.49 -26.77 -16.34
C LYS A 25 -2.95 -25.84 -15.25
N LEU A 26 -1.70 -26.03 -14.81
CA LEU A 26 -1.06 -25.19 -13.80
C LEU A 26 -0.92 -23.73 -14.25
N VAL A 27 -0.55 -23.52 -15.52
CA VAL A 27 -0.46 -22.18 -16.12
C VAL A 27 -1.83 -21.50 -16.14
N PHE A 28 -2.89 -22.24 -16.46
CA PHE A 28 -4.26 -21.72 -16.41
C PHE A 28 -4.68 -21.37 -14.98
N GLU A 29 -4.45 -22.25 -14.00
CA GLU A 29 -4.70 -21.98 -12.57
C GLU A 29 -3.98 -20.72 -12.11
N LEU A 30 -2.68 -20.57 -12.45
CA LEU A 30 -1.88 -19.41 -12.12
C LEU A 30 -2.46 -18.12 -12.72
N ARG A 31 -2.86 -18.17 -14.00
CA ARG A 31 -3.47 -17.03 -14.68
C ARG A 31 -4.76 -16.59 -13.99
N THR A 32 -5.60 -17.53 -13.59
CA THR A 32 -6.85 -17.23 -12.88
C THR A 32 -6.57 -16.53 -11.55
N VAL A 33 -5.66 -17.07 -10.73
CA VAL A 33 -5.29 -16.44 -9.45
C VAL A 33 -4.69 -15.05 -9.65
N LEU A 34 -3.79 -14.86 -10.61
CA LEU A 34 -3.21 -13.54 -10.93
C LEU A 34 -4.26 -12.54 -11.41
N THR A 35 -5.26 -13.01 -12.16
CA THR A 35 -6.38 -12.17 -12.62
C THR A 35 -7.24 -11.73 -11.43
N GLU A 36 -7.56 -12.64 -10.51
CA GLU A 36 -8.30 -12.33 -9.28
C GLU A 36 -7.52 -11.37 -8.36
N GLN A 37 -6.19 -11.54 -8.26
CA GLN A 37 -5.34 -10.59 -7.55
C GLN A 37 -5.41 -9.20 -8.20
N ALA A 38 -5.37 -9.12 -9.53
CA ALA A 38 -5.44 -7.85 -10.24
C ALA A 38 -6.79 -7.14 -10.04
N THR A 39 -7.90 -7.89 -9.94
CA THR A 39 -9.21 -7.32 -9.60
C THR A 39 -9.26 -6.82 -8.16
N LEU A 40 -8.74 -7.59 -7.19
CA LEU A 40 -8.66 -7.12 -5.80
C LEU A 40 -7.81 -5.86 -5.65
N MET A 41 -6.74 -5.73 -6.43
CA MET A 41 -5.92 -4.53 -6.44
C MET A 41 -6.67 -3.30 -6.97
N ASP A 42 -7.53 -3.46 -7.97
CA ASP A 42 -8.38 -2.36 -8.46
C ASP A 42 -9.42 -1.95 -7.42
N ASP A 43 -10.04 -2.92 -6.74
CA ASP A 43 -10.98 -2.65 -5.65
C ASP A 43 -10.28 -1.91 -4.49
N LEU A 44 -9.05 -2.32 -4.14
CA LEU A 44 -8.25 -1.65 -3.13
C LEU A 44 -7.90 -0.22 -3.54
N LEU A 45 -7.55 0.01 -4.80
CA LEU A 45 -7.31 1.36 -5.33
C LEU A 45 -8.55 2.24 -5.23
N ALA A 46 -9.73 1.70 -5.53
CA ALA A 46 -10.99 2.43 -5.40
C ALA A 46 -11.27 2.82 -3.94
N ILE A 47 -11.05 1.90 -2.99
CA ILE A 47 -11.20 2.17 -1.55
C ILE A 47 -10.21 3.23 -1.08
N LEU A 48 -8.93 3.16 -1.50
CA LEU A 48 -7.92 4.14 -1.11
C LEU A 48 -8.20 5.54 -1.69
N ALA A 49 -8.75 5.61 -2.89
CA ALA A 49 -9.21 6.87 -3.48
C ALA A 49 -10.42 7.45 -2.72
N ALA A 50 -11.38 6.59 -2.34
CA ALA A 50 -12.52 7.01 -1.51
C ALA A 50 -12.07 7.47 -0.11
N GLU A 51 -11.13 6.76 0.52
CA GLU A 51 -10.50 7.13 1.80
C GLU A 51 -9.85 8.50 1.69
N ARG A 52 -9.08 8.75 0.62
CA ARG A 52 -8.48 10.06 0.35
C ARG A 52 -9.54 11.17 0.30
N GLN A 53 -10.65 10.93 -0.41
CA GLN A 53 -11.72 11.91 -0.52
C GLN A 53 -12.40 12.17 0.83
N CYS A 54 -12.59 11.15 1.66
CA CYS A 54 -13.13 11.29 3.01
C CYS A 54 -12.20 12.12 3.90
N LEU A 55 -10.88 11.89 3.82
CA LEU A 55 -9.86 12.66 4.54
C LEU A 55 -9.87 14.14 4.13
N LEU A 56 -9.98 14.43 2.83
CA LEU A 56 -10.04 15.81 2.32
C LEU A 56 -11.34 16.54 2.73
N THR A 57 -12.45 15.82 2.82
CA THR A 57 -13.77 16.39 3.17
C THR A 57 -14.10 16.32 4.67
N SER A 58 -13.19 15.78 5.49
CA SER A 58 -13.37 15.59 6.94
C SER A 58 -14.61 14.77 7.34
N ARG A 59 -15.02 13.83 6.49
CA ARG A 59 -16.14 12.89 6.77
C ARG A 59 -15.61 11.66 7.50
N SER A 60 -15.77 11.63 8.82
CA SER A 60 -15.19 10.57 9.68
C SER A 60 -16.06 9.33 9.80
N ASP A 61 -17.35 9.45 9.53
CA ASP A 61 -18.37 8.38 9.59
C ASP A 61 -18.12 7.27 8.56
N THR A 62 -17.65 7.62 7.37
CA THR A 62 -17.35 6.68 6.28
C THR A 62 -15.96 6.04 6.37
N LEU A 63 -15.03 6.62 7.14
CA LEU A 63 -13.67 6.07 7.25
C LEU A 63 -13.64 4.70 7.92
N ALA A 64 -14.49 4.48 8.92
CA ALA A 64 -14.54 3.21 9.64
C ALA A 64 -15.02 2.05 8.73
N SER A 65 -15.99 2.30 7.86
CA SER A 65 -16.48 1.28 6.92
C SER A 65 -15.46 0.99 5.81
N LEU A 66 -14.81 2.02 5.27
CA LEU A 66 -13.73 1.86 4.29
C LEU A 66 -12.55 1.09 4.88
N ASN A 67 -12.19 1.33 6.14
CA ASN A 67 -11.12 0.59 6.79
C ASN A 67 -11.45 -0.90 6.95
N LYS A 68 -12.69 -1.25 7.34
CA LYS A 68 -13.14 -2.65 7.38
C LYS A 68 -13.07 -3.32 6.01
N GLN A 69 -13.52 -2.64 4.96
CA GLN A 69 -13.43 -3.18 3.59
C GLN A 69 -11.99 -3.39 3.16
N LYS A 70 -11.09 -2.44 3.46
CA LYS A 70 -9.65 -2.56 3.22
C LYS A 70 -9.04 -3.77 3.92
N GLU A 71 -9.38 -4.01 5.19
CA GLU A 71 -8.93 -5.19 5.94
C GLU A 71 -9.37 -6.49 5.27
N VAL A 72 -10.62 -6.58 4.82
CA VAL A 72 -11.13 -7.76 4.09
C VAL A 72 -10.34 -8.00 2.80
N LEU A 73 -10.12 -6.95 1.99
CA LEU A 73 -9.36 -7.09 0.74
C LEU A 73 -7.90 -7.51 0.99
N VAL A 74 -7.27 -6.99 2.05
CA VAL A 74 -5.89 -7.37 2.44
C VAL A 74 -5.83 -8.85 2.82
N LEU A 75 -6.82 -9.35 3.57
CA LEU A 75 -6.89 -10.78 3.91
C LEU A 75 -7.09 -11.63 2.65
N GLN A 76 -8.01 -11.27 1.77
CA GLN A 76 -8.23 -11.98 0.49
C GLN A 76 -6.97 -11.98 -0.39
N HIS A 77 -6.26 -10.84 -0.47
CA HIS A 77 -5.01 -10.74 -1.20
C HIS A 77 -3.95 -11.69 -0.64
N SER A 78 -3.80 -11.77 0.70
CA SER A 78 -2.82 -12.68 1.32
C SER A 78 -3.14 -14.16 1.06
N TYR A 79 -4.43 -14.54 1.02
CA TYR A 79 -4.87 -15.88 0.62
C TYR A 79 -4.49 -16.20 -0.83
N LEU A 80 -4.78 -15.29 -1.77
CA LEU A 80 -4.42 -15.47 -3.18
C LEU A 80 -2.90 -15.48 -3.39
N ASP A 81 -2.14 -14.71 -2.62
CA ASP A 81 -0.68 -14.70 -2.71
C ASP A 81 -0.08 -16.05 -2.29
N ALA A 82 -0.59 -16.65 -1.21
CA ALA A 82 -0.21 -18.00 -0.82
C ALA A 82 -0.61 -19.06 -1.87
N ALA A 83 -1.77 -18.91 -2.52
CA ALA A 83 -2.19 -19.80 -3.61
C ALA A 83 -1.27 -19.64 -4.83
N CYS A 84 -0.95 -18.40 -5.21
CA CYS A 84 -0.02 -18.08 -6.29
C CYS A 84 1.36 -18.70 -6.03
N HIS A 85 1.87 -18.61 -4.81
CA HIS A 85 3.14 -19.22 -4.42
C HIS A 85 3.13 -20.74 -4.60
N LYS A 86 2.10 -21.43 -4.08
CA LYS A 86 1.96 -22.89 -4.23
C LYS A 86 1.87 -23.34 -5.70
N ILE A 87 1.15 -22.58 -6.54
CA ILE A 87 1.04 -22.90 -7.97
C ILE A 87 2.39 -22.67 -8.67
N THR A 88 3.09 -21.60 -8.31
CA THR A 88 4.43 -21.25 -8.81
C THR A 88 5.44 -22.36 -8.49
N GLU A 89 5.44 -22.89 -7.26
CA GLU A 89 6.28 -24.02 -6.86
C GLU A 89 5.97 -25.30 -7.64
N ARG A 90 4.67 -25.64 -7.79
CA ARG A 90 4.23 -26.80 -8.58
C ARG A 90 4.63 -26.67 -10.04
N LEU A 91 4.50 -25.48 -10.61
CA LEU A 91 4.89 -25.20 -12.00
C LEU A 91 6.41 -25.26 -12.18
N ALA A 92 7.19 -24.74 -11.23
CA ALA A 92 8.65 -24.85 -11.23
C ALA A 92 9.12 -26.30 -11.25
N ALA A 93 8.51 -27.15 -10.42
CA ALA A 93 8.82 -28.58 -10.37
C ALA A 93 8.48 -29.29 -11.69
N GLU A 94 7.38 -28.92 -12.36
CA GLU A 94 6.96 -29.54 -13.62
C GLU A 94 7.86 -29.17 -14.81
N ILE A 95 8.57 -28.05 -14.74
CA ILE A 95 9.48 -27.59 -15.81
C ILE A 95 10.96 -27.75 -15.46
N ASP A 96 11.27 -28.54 -14.43
CA ASP A 96 12.62 -28.79 -13.91
C ASP A 96 13.40 -27.49 -13.60
N LEU A 97 12.73 -26.49 -13.04
CA LEU A 97 13.38 -25.26 -12.58
C LEU A 97 13.90 -25.45 -11.15
N GLU A 98 15.17 -25.84 -11.02
CA GLU A 98 15.87 -25.99 -9.73
C GLU A 98 16.17 -24.63 -9.06
N GLN A 99 15.15 -23.96 -8.55
CA GLN A 99 15.29 -22.77 -7.72
C GLN A 99 14.66 -23.01 -6.35
N ARG A 100 15.39 -22.67 -5.28
CA ARG A 100 14.91 -22.76 -3.89
C ARG A 100 13.70 -21.88 -3.62
N SER A 101 13.51 -20.85 -4.43
CA SER A 101 12.37 -19.93 -4.41
C SER A 101 12.06 -19.49 -5.86
N PRO A 102 11.22 -20.23 -6.60
CA PRO A 102 10.96 -19.92 -8.00
C PRO A 102 10.30 -18.55 -8.12
N ASN A 103 10.86 -17.69 -8.97
CA ASN A 103 10.27 -16.38 -9.25
C ASN A 103 9.40 -16.44 -10.52
N LEU A 104 8.29 -15.70 -10.52
CA LEU A 104 7.32 -15.72 -11.63
C LEU A 104 7.98 -15.35 -12.97
N SER A 105 8.92 -14.40 -12.99
CA SER A 105 9.61 -13.99 -14.22
C SER A 105 10.46 -15.11 -14.81
N ALA A 106 11.15 -15.90 -14.00
CA ALA A 106 11.98 -17.03 -14.42
C ALA A 106 11.11 -18.18 -14.93
N LEU A 107 9.91 -18.39 -14.37
CA LEU A 107 8.94 -19.33 -14.91
C LEU A 107 8.46 -18.89 -16.29
N ILE A 108 8.01 -17.65 -16.41
CA ILE A 108 7.52 -17.07 -17.67
C ILE A 108 8.57 -17.19 -18.77
N GLU A 109 9.84 -16.92 -18.45
CA GLU A 109 10.94 -17.09 -19.41
C GLU A 109 11.03 -18.51 -19.97
N ARG A 110 10.61 -19.54 -19.23
CA ARG A 110 10.66 -20.94 -19.65
C ARG A 110 9.41 -21.45 -20.37
N LEU A 111 8.33 -20.66 -20.38
CA LEU A 111 7.08 -21.02 -21.02
C LEU A 111 7.09 -20.68 -22.52
N GLU A 112 6.20 -21.33 -23.27
CA GLU A 112 5.97 -20.99 -24.67
C GLU A 112 5.43 -19.56 -24.81
N PRO A 113 5.82 -18.80 -25.85
CA PRO A 113 5.45 -17.39 -25.99
C PRO A 113 3.95 -17.10 -25.88
N GLU A 114 3.11 -18.00 -26.40
CA GLU A 114 1.64 -17.87 -26.38
C GLU A 114 1.08 -17.91 -24.95
N THR A 115 1.71 -18.68 -24.07
CA THR A 115 1.29 -18.81 -22.66
C THR A 115 2.01 -17.81 -21.74
N ALA A 116 3.23 -17.42 -22.10
CA ALA A 116 4.02 -16.43 -21.39
C ALA A 116 3.43 -15.02 -21.52
N ALA A 117 2.93 -14.64 -22.70
CA ALA A 117 2.48 -13.27 -22.97
C ALA A 117 1.35 -12.78 -22.03
N PRO A 118 0.25 -13.52 -21.80
CA PRO A 118 -0.78 -13.11 -20.84
C PRO A 118 -0.28 -12.98 -19.40
N LEU A 119 0.66 -13.84 -18.98
CA LEU A 119 1.25 -13.78 -17.63
C LEU A 119 2.15 -12.55 -17.47
N LEU A 120 2.90 -12.18 -18.51
CA LEU A 120 3.69 -10.95 -18.53
C LEU A 120 2.82 -9.70 -18.41
N GLU A 121 1.70 -9.67 -19.13
CA GLU A 121 0.73 -8.58 -19.05
C GLU A 121 0.16 -8.43 -17.64
N LEU A 122 -0.30 -9.54 -17.05
CA LEU A 122 -0.81 -9.56 -15.67
C LEU A 122 0.27 -9.13 -14.66
N GLN A 123 1.51 -9.61 -14.80
CA GLN A 123 2.63 -9.20 -13.95
C GLN A 123 2.89 -7.68 -14.07
N GLY A 124 2.86 -7.13 -15.28
CA GLY A 124 3.03 -5.70 -15.53
C GLY A 124 1.91 -4.85 -14.91
N ARG A 125 0.66 -5.31 -15.05
CA ARG A 125 -0.52 -4.68 -14.45
C ARG A 125 -0.42 -4.68 -12.92
N LEU A 126 -0.16 -5.82 -12.29
CA LEU A 126 -0.02 -5.94 -10.84
C LEU A 126 1.10 -5.04 -10.29
N ARG A 127 2.25 -4.99 -10.95
CA ARG A 127 3.35 -4.07 -10.55
C ARG A 127 2.91 -2.61 -10.60
N THR A 128 2.18 -2.23 -11.63
CA THR A 128 1.67 -0.86 -11.80
C THR A 128 0.64 -0.52 -10.73
N GLN A 129 -0.30 -1.44 -10.45
CA GLN A 129 -1.30 -1.29 -9.41
C GLN A 129 -0.65 -1.19 -8.02
N ALA A 130 0.33 -2.05 -7.72
CA ALA A 130 1.07 -2.01 -6.45
C ALA A 130 1.78 -0.67 -6.23
N ALA A 131 2.42 -0.12 -7.27
CA ALA A 131 3.04 1.19 -7.19
C ALA A 131 2.00 2.29 -6.88
N LYS A 132 0.84 2.26 -7.55
CA LYS A 132 -0.26 3.21 -7.28
C LYS A 132 -0.83 3.08 -5.87
N VAL A 133 -1.01 1.84 -5.37
CA VAL A 133 -1.47 1.58 -4.00
C VAL A 133 -0.49 2.20 -2.99
N GLN A 134 0.82 2.00 -3.19
CA GLN A 134 1.85 2.58 -2.33
C GLN A 134 1.82 4.12 -2.36
N GLU A 135 1.71 4.71 -3.55
CA GLU A 135 1.63 6.16 -3.73
C GLU A 135 0.42 6.78 -3.01
N ILE A 136 -0.78 6.25 -3.26
CA ILE A 136 -2.02 6.77 -2.67
C ILE A 136 -2.01 6.55 -1.15
N SER A 137 -1.59 5.37 -0.69
CA SER A 137 -1.50 5.07 0.75
C SER A 137 -0.52 6.01 1.48
N ALA A 138 0.64 6.28 0.87
CA ALA A 138 1.59 7.25 1.42
C ALA A 138 1.00 8.67 1.46
N GLY A 139 0.25 9.07 0.43
CA GLY A 139 -0.49 10.33 0.41
C GLY A 139 -1.53 10.42 1.53
N ASN A 140 -2.35 9.38 1.70
CA ASN A 140 -3.37 9.31 2.75
C ASN A 140 -2.75 9.37 4.14
N ARG A 141 -1.61 8.69 4.36
CA ARG A 141 -0.87 8.75 5.62
C ARG A 141 -0.43 10.17 5.97
N LYS A 142 0.13 10.90 5.01
CA LYS A 142 0.53 12.31 5.22
C LYS A 142 -0.65 13.20 5.59
N LEU A 143 -1.81 13.00 4.97
CA LEU A 143 -3.03 13.74 5.31
C LEU A 143 -3.48 13.46 6.75
N ILE A 144 -3.45 12.18 7.16
CA ILE A 144 -3.78 11.77 8.54
C ILE A 144 -2.80 12.40 9.53
N GLU A 145 -1.50 12.30 9.27
CA GLU A 145 -0.45 12.89 10.13
C GLU A 145 -0.63 14.40 10.29
N ALA A 146 -0.92 15.12 9.20
CA ALA A 146 -1.18 16.56 9.22
C ALA A 146 -2.45 16.90 10.03
N ALA A 147 -3.54 16.14 9.85
CA ALA A 147 -4.77 16.33 10.60
C ALA A 147 -4.56 16.09 12.11
N LEU A 148 -3.85 15.03 12.47
CA LEU A 148 -3.50 14.74 13.87
C LEU A 148 -2.63 15.84 14.50
N ALA A 149 -1.64 16.35 13.77
CA ALA A 149 -0.81 17.46 14.23
C ALA A 149 -1.63 18.73 14.47
N ALA A 150 -2.58 19.04 13.58
CA ALA A 150 -3.48 20.18 13.73
C ALA A 150 -4.39 20.05 14.96
N ILE A 151 -4.98 18.86 15.18
CA ILE A 151 -5.81 18.57 16.35
C ILE A 151 -5.00 18.69 17.65
N ALA A 152 -3.78 18.15 17.67
CA ALA A 152 -2.89 18.24 18.83
C ALA A 152 -2.53 19.70 19.14
N GLY A 153 -2.22 20.51 18.12
CA GLY A 153 -1.95 21.94 18.27
C GLY A 153 -3.16 22.71 18.82
N ALA A 154 -4.35 22.43 18.29
CA ALA A 154 -5.59 23.04 18.77
C ALA A 154 -5.90 22.65 20.22
N ALA A 155 -5.72 21.38 20.59
CA ALA A 155 -5.91 20.92 21.96
C ALA A 155 -4.95 21.60 22.94
N ALA A 156 -3.67 21.70 22.59
CA ALA A 156 -2.66 22.40 23.40
C ALA A 156 -2.98 23.90 23.57
N ALA A 157 -3.48 24.55 22.51
CA ALA A 157 -3.92 25.95 22.58
C ALA A 157 -5.13 26.13 23.52
N LEU A 158 -6.12 25.24 23.44
CA LEU A 158 -7.28 25.24 24.34
C LEU A 158 -6.89 24.98 25.79
N GLU A 159 -5.96 24.06 26.03
CA GLU A 159 -5.43 23.80 27.37
C GLU A 159 -4.71 25.02 27.95
N LYS A 160 -3.86 25.69 27.15
CA LYS A 160 -3.19 26.92 27.55
C LYS A 160 -4.19 28.05 27.84
N ALA A 161 -5.22 28.21 27.00
CA ALA A 161 -6.26 29.21 27.20
C ALA A 161 -7.09 28.93 28.46
N SER A 162 -7.44 27.66 28.72
CA SER A 162 -8.15 27.21 29.92
C SER A 162 -7.33 27.48 31.20
N ARG A 163 -6.01 27.29 31.16
CA ARG A 163 -5.10 27.63 32.27
C ARG A 163 -4.96 29.14 32.46
N ALA A 164 -4.82 29.89 31.37
CA ALA A 164 -4.71 31.35 31.40
C ALA A 164 -6.01 32.03 31.87
N GLY A 165 -7.18 31.41 31.64
CA GLY A 165 -8.49 31.89 32.10
C GLY A 165 -8.73 31.80 33.61
N ARG A 166 -7.83 31.19 34.40
CA ARG A 166 -7.85 31.24 35.88
C ARG A 166 -7.33 32.58 36.42
N ILE A 167 -7.70 33.69 35.78
CA ILE A 167 -7.45 35.04 36.30
C ILE A 167 -8.29 35.27 37.55
N TYR A 168 -9.44 34.61 37.66
CA TYR A 168 -10.34 34.67 38.80
C TYR A 168 -10.28 33.38 39.62
N THR A 169 -10.13 33.55 40.93
CA THR A 169 -10.32 32.49 41.93
C THR A 169 -11.80 32.07 41.99
N ALA A 170 -12.10 30.93 42.62
CA ALA A 170 -13.48 30.44 42.80
C ALA A 170 -14.41 31.45 43.50
N ASN A 171 -13.84 32.44 44.20
CA ASN A 171 -14.56 33.51 44.89
C ASN A 171 -14.69 34.79 44.04
N GLY A 172 -14.31 34.76 42.76
CA GLY A 172 -14.32 35.92 41.88
C GLY A 172 -13.19 36.93 42.14
N ALA A 173 -12.27 36.66 43.05
CA ALA A 173 -11.10 37.52 43.28
C ALA A 173 -10.04 37.28 42.22
N VAL A 174 -9.41 38.33 41.70
CA VAL A 174 -8.26 38.22 40.80
C VAL A 174 -7.11 37.53 41.53
N SER A 175 -6.44 36.58 40.88
CA SER A 175 -5.25 35.91 41.43
C SER A 175 -4.25 36.94 41.99
N GLU A 176 -3.84 36.77 43.25
CA GLU A 176 -2.93 37.72 43.95
C GLU A 176 -1.64 38.02 43.18
N GLU A 177 -1.16 37.10 42.34
CA GLU A 177 0.02 37.31 41.49
C GLU A 177 -0.20 38.37 40.41
N ILE A 178 -1.41 38.45 39.84
CA ILE A 178 -1.76 39.45 38.82
C ILE A 178 -1.96 40.82 39.49
N SER A 179 -2.56 40.86 40.68
CA SER A 179 -2.63 42.08 41.50
C SER A 179 -1.25 42.60 41.89
N LYS A 180 -0.33 41.72 42.31
CA LYS A 180 1.05 42.11 42.65
C LYS A 180 1.84 42.61 41.45
N MET A 181 1.68 41.99 40.27
CA MET A 181 2.31 42.51 39.05
C MET A 181 1.73 43.87 38.62
N SER A 182 0.41 44.05 38.64
CA SER A 182 -0.22 45.34 38.30
C SER A 182 0.27 46.48 39.22
N LEU A 183 0.35 46.23 40.53
CA LEU A 183 0.90 47.17 41.51
C LEU A 183 2.39 47.48 41.30
N MET A 184 3.18 46.53 40.79
CA MET A 184 4.62 46.73 40.56
C MET A 184 4.91 47.58 39.32
N TYR A 185 4.05 47.56 38.31
CA TYR A 185 4.26 48.27 37.04
C TYR A 185 3.46 49.57 36.89
N GLY A 186 2.65 49.95 37.89
CA GLY A 186 1.96 51.25 37.90
C GLY A 186 0.97 51.44 36.75
N ILE A 187 0.38 50.35 36.25
CA ILE A 187 -0.68 50.39 35.23
C ILE A 187 -2.01 50.42 35.98
N VAL A 188 -2.54 51.63 36.20
CA VAL A 188 -3.93 51.86 36.64
C VAL A 188 -4.75 52.24 35.42
#